data_AF-A0A8J8M8M1-F1
#
_entry.id   AF-A0A8J8M8M1-F1
#
_cell.length_a   1.000
_cell.length_b   1.000
_cell.length_c   1.000
_cell.angle_alpha   90.00
_cell.angle_beta   90.00
_cell.angle_gamma   90.00
#
_symmetry.space_group_name_H-M   'P 1'
#
loop_
_entity.id
_entity.type
_entity.pdbx_description
1 polymer ?
#
loop_
_entity_poly.entity_id
_entity_poly.type
_entity_poly.pdbx_seq_one_letter_code
_entity_poly.pdbx_strand_id
1 'polypeptide(L)'
;MFLQYLLLIIIGFGGGVVIAGGVFAFIAIIGIVPRLAQKTATQKYIWVYEDAIMFGGMFGTLVMIINFELPLGNIGGIIYGFFSGIFVGCLAVSLAEVLDVIPILTRRFNIKVGMAYFIVTLAMGKLIGSLLYFIIPGFYKLK
;
A
#
# COMPACT_ATOMS: atom_id res chain seq x y z
N MET A 1 -36.37 -2.24 -11.97
CA MET A 1 -35.48 -2.71 -13.05
C MET A 1 -34.56 -1.62 -13.57
N PHE A 2 -34.97 -0.70 -14.46
CA PHE A 2 -34.05 0.29 -15.06
C PHE A 2 -33.37 1.21 -14.01
N LEU A 3 -34.12 1.76 -13.07
CA LEU A 3 -33.58 2.64 -12.02
C LEU A 3 -32.57 1.93 -11.10
N GLN A 4 -32.76 0.63 -10.85
CA GLN A 4 -31.85 -0.17 -10.03
C GLN A 4 -30.51 -0.41 -10.74
N TYR A 5 -30.53 -0.72 -12.04
CA TYR A 5 -29.31 -0.84 -12.84
C TYR A 5 -28.55 0.49 -12.92
N LEU A 6 -29.28 1.60 -13.06
CA LEU A 6 -28.68 2.93 -13.13
C LEU A 6 -28.01 3.30 -11.79
N LEU A 7 -28.66 2.99 -10.66
CA LEU A 7 -28.06 3.16 -9.33
C LEU A 7 -26.82 2.27 -9.12
N LEU A 8 -26.88 1.01 -9.56
CA LEU A 8 -25.73 0.08 -9.48
C LEU A 8 -24.54 0.58 -10.30
N ILE A 9 -24.78 1.13 -11.49
CA ILE A 9 -23.72 1.72 -12.33
C ILE A 9 -23.09 2.93 -11.64
N ILE A 10 -23.90 3.82 -11.06
CA ILE A 10 -23.39 5.00 -10.35
C ILE A 10 -22.57 4.59 -9.12
N ILE A 11 -23.04 3.64 -8.33
CA ILE A 11 -22.34 3.15 -7.13
C ILE A 11 -21.04 2.44 -7.53
N GLY A 12 -21.08 1.59 -8.56
CA GLY A 12 -19.91 0.88 -9.07
C GLY A 12 -18.86 1.84 -9.63
N PHE A 13 -19.29 2.84 -10.41
CA PHE A 13 -18.40 3.86 -10.95
C PHE A 13 -17.81 4.74 -9.84
N GLY A 14 -18.64 5.21 -8.91
CA GLY A 14 -18.21 6.00 -7.76
C GLY A 14 -17.21 5.24 -6.88
N GLY A 15 -17.47 3.97 -6.60
CA GLY A 15 -16.53 3.10 -5.88
C GLY A 15 -15.20 2.96 -6.62
N GLY A 16 -15.23 2.75 -7.94
CA GLY A 16 -14.03 2.68 -8.77
C GLY A 16 -13.19 3.96 -8.71
N VAL A 17 -13.81 5.14 -8.81
CA VAL A 17 -13.12 6.43 -8.73
C VAL A 17 -12.47 6.64 -7.36
N VAL A 18 -13.18 6.31 -6.27
CA VAL A 18 -12.65 6.44 -4.90
C VAL A 18 -11.45 5.51 -4.69
N ILE A 19 -11.53 4.26 -5.15
CA ILE A 19 -10.44 3.29 -5.02
C ILE A 19 -9.23 3.72 -5.86
N ALA A 20 -9.44 4.14 -7.11
CA ALA A 20 -8.36 4.61 -7.99
C ALA A 20 -7.63 5.83 -7.39
N GLY A 21 -8.39 6.81 -6.90
CA GLY A 21 -7.83 7.98 -6.22
C GLY A 21 -7.05 7.60 -4.96
N GLY A 22 -7.57 6.67 -4.15
CA GLY A 22 -6.91 6.19 -2.94
C GLY A 22 -5.59 5.48 -3.21
N VAL A 23 -5.55 4.57 -4.19
CA VAL A 23 -4.33 3.83 -4.55
C VAL A 23 -3.28 4.78 -5.15
N PHE A 24 -3.68 5.69 -6.02
CA PHE A 24 -2.75 6.66 -6.61
C PHE A 24 -2.17 7.61 -5.56
N ALA A 25 -3.01 8.15 -4.67
CA ALA A 25 -2.58 8.99 -3.57
C ALA A 25 -1.63 8.25 -2.63
N PHE A 26 -1.91 6.98 -2.30
CA PHE A 26 -1.05 6.15 -1.47
C PHE A 26 0.35 5.98 -2.07
N ILE A 27 0.44 5.60 -3.35
CA ILE A 27 1.71 5.39 -4.05
C ILE A 27 2.52 6.69 -4.14
N ALA A 28 1.85 7.81 -4.43
CA ALA A 28 2.47 9.12 -4.52
C ALA A 28 2.97 9.64 -3.16
N ILE A 29 2.17 9.53 -2.09
CA ILE A 29 2.51 10.01 -0.74
C ILE A 29 3.64 9.21 -0.12
N ILE A 30 3.64 7.88 -0.27
CA ILE A 30 4.76 7.05 0.22
C ILE A 30 6.04 7.39 -0.53
N GLY A 31 5.93 7.90 -1.76
CA GLY A 31 7.06 8.46 -2.50
C GLY A 31 7.89 7.39 -3.21
N ILE A 32 7.37 6.18 -3.41
CA ILE A 32 8.09 5.08 -4.08
C ILE A 32 8.50 5.50 -5.49
N VAL A 33 7.54 6.04 -6.25
CA VAL A 33 7.71 6.48 -7.64
C VAL A 33 8.70 7.63 -7.76
N PRO A 34 8.51 8.78 -7.06
CA PRO A 34 9.46 9.88 -7.16
C PRO A 34 10.85 9.48 -6.64
N ARG A 35 10.97 8.59 -5.65
CA ARG A 35 12.26 8.16 -5.11
C ARG A 35 13.01 7.22 -6.06
N LEU A 36 12.30 6.32 -6.75
CA LEU A 36 12.87 5.51 -7.84
C LEU A 36 13.32 6.40 -9.01
N ALA A 37 12.51 7.37 -9.42
CA ALA A 37 12.86 8.33 -10.46
C ALA A 37 14.05 9.21 -10.06
N GLN A 38 14.16 9.60 -8.79
CA GLN A 38 15.31 10.34 -8.25
C GLN A 38 16.58 9.49 -8.27
N LYS A 39 16.53 8.23 -7.81
CA LYS A 39 17.69 7.31 -7.78
C LYS A 39 18.21 6.97 -9.17
N THR A 40 17.33 6.85 -10.16
CA THR A 40 17.69 6.58 -11.56
C THR A 40 18.02 7.84 -12.36
N ALA A 41 17.96 9.03 -11.73
CA ALA A 41 18.11 10.33 -12.37
C ALA A 41 17.13 10.57 -13.54
N THR A 42 15.94 9.96 -13.50
CA THR A 42 14.88 10.04 -14.51
C THR A 42 13.65 10.83 -14.02
N GLN A 43 13.85 11.81 -13.15
CA GLN A 43 12.79 12.66 -12.58
C GLN A 43 11.91 13.33 -13.65
N LYS A 44 12.47 13.58 -14.85
CA LYS A 44 11.73 14.14 -15.98
C LYS A 44 10.64 13.19 -16.51
N TYR A 45 10.74 11.88 -16.26
CA TYR A 45 9.85 10.86 -16.84
C TYR A 45 8.89 10.25 -15.82
N ILE A 46 8.53 10.98 -14.75
CA ILE A 46 7.59 10.50 -13.71
C ILE A 46 6.26 10.02 -14.32
N TRP A 47 5.76 10.71 -15.34
CA TRP A 47 4.53 10.30 -16.04
C TRP A 47 4.61 8.88 -16.61
N VAL A 48 5.78 8.41 -17.07
CA VAL A 48 5.95 7.05 -17.60
C VAL A 48 5.81 6.01 -16.49
N TYR A 49 6.30 6.32 -15.29
CA TYR A 49 6.15 5.44 -14.13
C TYR A 49 4.69 5.37 -13.67
N GLU A 50 3.98 6.50 -13.68
CA GLU A 50 2.56 6.55 -13.36
C GLU A 50 1.72 5.74 -14.35
N ASP A 51 1.98 5.92 -15.66
CA ASP A 51 1.32 5.16 -16.72
C ASP A 51 1.59 3.66 -16.58
N ALA A 52 2.85 3.26 -16.31
CA ALA A 52 3.20 1.86 -16.10
C ALA A 52 2.45 1.23 -14.91
N ILE A 53 2.28 1.98 -13.82
CA ILE A 53 1.51 1.54 -12.65
C ILE A 53 0.02 1.44 -12.98
N MET A 54 -0.53 2.40 -13.72
CA MET A 54 -1.93 2.35 -14.18
C MET A 54 -2.19 1.13 -15.06
N PHE A 55 -1.35 0.89 -16.06
CA PHE A 55 -1.46 -0.29 -16.92
C PHE A 55 -1.29 -1.60 -16.15
N GLY A 56 -0.32 -1.66 -15.23
CA GLY A 56 -0.13 -2.83 -14.36
C GLY A 56 -1.33 -3.11 -13.46
N GLY A 57 -1.92 -2.07 -12.87
CA GLY A 57 -3.12 -2.17 -12.04
C GLY A 57 -4.35 -2.59 -12.84
N MET A 58 -4.55 -2.03 -14.04
CA MET A 58 -5.61 -2.45 -14.95
C MET A 58 -5.45 -3.92 -15.35
N PHE A 59 -4.24 -4.32 -15.74
CA PHE A 59 -3.95 -5.70 -16.13
C PHE A 59 -4.16 -6.68 -14.97
N GLY A 60 -3.63 -6.39 -13.78
CA GLY A 60 -3.83 -7.23 -12.60
C GLY A 60 -5.29 -7.35 -12.18
N THR A 61 -6.05 -6.25 -12.26
CA THR A 61 -7.50 -6.25 -12.00
C THR A 61 -8.25 -7.09 -13.01
N LEU A 62 -7.90 -6.97 -14.31
CA LEU A 62 -8.50 -7.78 -15.36
C LEU A 62 -8.27 -9.27 -15.09
N VAL A 63 -7.02 -9.68 -14.89
CA VAL A 63 -6.62 -11.07 -14.58
C VAL A 63 -7.40 -11.62 -13.38
N MET A 64 -7.57 -10.81 -12.32
CA MET A 64 -8.36 -11.18 -11.14
C MET A 64 -9.84 -11.39 -11.47
N ILE A 65 -10.47 -10.51 -12.26
CA ILE A 65 -11.88 -10.61 -12.62
C ILE A 65 -12.14 -11.83 -13.51
N ILE A 66 -11.29 -12.06 -14.51
CA ILE A 66 -11.46 -13.18 -15.45
C ILE A 66 -11.02 -14.53 -14.87
N ASN A 67 -10.51 -14.57 -13.62
CA ASN A 67 -9.91 -15.75 -12.98
C ASN A 67 -8.95 -16.49 -13.92
N PHE A 68 -8.18 -15.73 -14.69
CA PHE A 68 -7.27 -16.31 -15.67
C PHE A 68 -6.00 -16.74 -14.94
N GLU A 69 -5.81 -18.04 -14.81
CA GLU A 69 -4.57 -18.61 -14.36
C GLU A 69 -3.52 -18.38 -15.44
N LEU A 70 -2.68 -17.37 -15.26
CA LEU A 70 -1.54 -17.14 -16.14
C LEU A 70 -0.66 -18.41 -16.12
N PRO A 71 -0.53 -19.15 -17.24
CA PRO A 71 0.26 -20.38 -17.31
C PRO A 71 1.75 -20.01 -17.44
N LEU A 72 2.25 -19.24 -16.47
CA LEU A 72 3.59 -18.67 -16.46
C LEU A 72 4.66 -19.70 -16.05
N GLY A 73 4.26 -20.93 -15.74
CA GLY A 73 5.15 -21.99 -15.25
C GLY A 73 5.94 -21.57 -14.02
N ASN A 74 6.91 -22.39 -13.61
CA ASN A 74 7.75 -22.05 -12.47
C ASN A 74 8.64 -20.82 -12.73
N ILE A 75 9.04 -20.58 -13.98
CA ILE A 75 9.94 -19.48 -14.34
C ILE A 75 9.24 -18.13 -14.18
N GLY A 76 8.00 -17.99 -14.66
CA GLY A 76 7.26 -16.74 -14.51
C GLY A 76 6.87 -16.45 -13.07
N GLY A 77 6.63 -17.49 -12.25
CA GLY A 77 6.46 -17.34 -10.80
C GLY A 77 7.70 -16.79 -10.09
N ILE A 78 8.90 -17.27 -10.47
CA ILE A 78 10.17 -16.77 -9.92
C ILE A 78 10.38 -15.30 -10.30
N ILE A 79 10.15 -14.95 -11.57
CA ILE A 79 10.29 -13.58 -12.06
C ILE A 79 9.32 -12.65 -11.33
N TYR A 80 8.05 -13.05 -11.22
CA TYR A 80 7.04 -12.29 -10.47
C TYR A 80 7.43 -12.12 -9.00
N GLY A 81 7.89 -13.18 -8.34
CA GLY A 81 8.36 -13.14 -6.96
C GLY A 81 9.53 -12.17 -6.76
N PHE A 82 10.47 -12.15 -7.71
CA PHE A 82 11.61 -11.24 -7.67
C PHE A 82 11.17 -9.77 -7.78
N PHE A 83 10.33 -9.44 -8.76
CA PHE A 83 9.82 -8.07 -8.93
C PHE A 83 8.94 -7.63 -7.76
N SER A 84 8.07 -8.52 -7.27
CA SER A 84 7.27 -8.27 -6.07
C SER A 84 8.15 -8.01 -4.85
N GLY A 85 9.23 -8.79 -4.67
CA GLY A 85 10.19 -8.57 -3.59
C GLY A 85 10.89 -7.21 -3.67
N ILE A 86 11.32 -6.78 -4.87
CA ILE A 86 11.89 -5.45 -5.07
C ILE A 86 10.87 -4.36 -4.72
N PHE A 87 9.63 -4.50 -5.20
CA PHE A 87 8.57 -3.54 -4.93
C PHE A 87 8.26 -3.42 -3.43
N VAL A 88 8.10 -4.54 -2.72
CA VAL A 88 7.86 -4.58 -1.27
C VAL A 88 9.07 -4.03 -0.50
N GLY A 89 10.29 -4.31 -0.95
CA GLY A 89 11.51 -3.74 -0.37
C GLY A 89 11.56 -2.21 -0.50
N CYS A 90 11.27 -1.68 -1.69
CA CYS A 90 11.18 -0.24 -1.92
C CYS A 90 10.06 0.41 -1.10
N LEU A 91 8.90 -0.25 -0.99
CA LEU A 91 7.79 0.16 -0.13
C LEU A 91 8.23 0.28 1.34
N ALA A 92 8.91 -0.73 1.86
CA ALA A 92 9.35 -0.76 3.26
C ALA A 92 10.34 0.37 3.58
N VAL A 93 11.34 0.59 2.71
CA VAL A 93 12.29 1.71 2.84
C VAL A 93 11.55 3.05 2.73
N SER A 94 10.57 3.13 1.83
CA SER A 94 9.80 4.35 1.62
C SER A 94 8.97 4.74 2.84
N LEU A 95 8.29 3.76 3.42
CA LEU A 95 7.57 3.93 4.67
C LEU A 95 8.49 4.30 5.83
N ALA A 96 9.65 3.65 5.97
CA ALA A 96 10.60 3.96 7.04
C ALA A 96 11.05 5.43 7.01
N GLU A 97 11.42 5.94 5.83
CA GLU A 97 11.80 7.36 5.71
C GLU A 97 10.64 8.31 6.03
N VAL A 98 9.40 7.98 5.64
CA VAL A 98 8.22 8.81 5.98
C VAL A 98 7.96 8.79 7.49
N LEU A 99 8.14 7.64 8.15
CA LEU A 99 7.98 7.50 9.59
C LEU A 99 9.02 8.31 10.37
N ASP A 100 10.26 8.41 9.87
CA ASP A 100 11.31 9.22 10.48
C ASP A 100 11.01 10.74 10.44
N VAL A 101 10.11 11.19 9.55
CA VAL A 101 9.66 12.59 9.51
C VAL A 101 8.70 12.93 10.66
N ILE A 102 7.94 11.96 11.17
CA ILE A 102 6.96 12.17 12.25
C ILE A 102 7.59 12.77 13.53
N PRO A 103 8.70 12.24 14.08
CA PRO A 103 9.33 12.84 15.26
C PRO A 103 9.93 14.22 14.96
N ILE A 104 10.42 14.47 13.74
CA ILE A 104 10.92 15.78 13.31
C ILE A 104 9.79 16.82 13.29
N LEU A 105 8.64 16.48 12.69
CA LEU A 105 7.43 17.30 12.69
C LEU A 105 6.97 17.60 14.12
N THR A 106 6.94 16.59 14.98
CA THR A 106 6.49 16.75 16.37
C THR A 106 7.39 17.69 17.16
N ARG A 107 8.71 17.68 16.90
CA ARG A 107 9.66 18.65 17.47
C ARG A 107 9.46 20.07 16.91
N ARG A 108 9.15 20.22 15.62
CA ARG A 108 8.87 21.51 14.95
C ARG A 108 7.61 22.20 15.50
N PHE A 109 6.55 21.43 15.78
CA PHE A 109 5.31 21.95 16.36
C PHE A 109 5.39 22.22 17.87
N ASN A 110 6.58 22.10 18.50
CA ASN A 110 6.76 22.28 19.95
C ASN A 110 5.82 21.41 20.82
N ILE A 111 5.43 20.23 20.33
CA ILE A 111 4.67 19.25 21.10
C ILE A 111 5.68 18.54 22.02
N LYS A 112 6.08 19.23 23.10
CA LYS A 112 7.13 18.78 24.03
C LYS A 112 6.75 17.53 24.83
N VAL A 113 5.45 17.24 24.94
CA VAL A 113 4.91 16.19 25.83
C VAL A 113 4.28 15.02 25.03
N GLY A 114 3.76 15.27 23.83
CA GLY A 114 2.96 14.27 23.08
C GLY A 114 3.74 13.08 22.50
N MET A 115 5.03 13.20 22.18
CA MET A 115 5.80 12.07 21.62
C MET A 115 5.96 10.91 22.59
N ALA A 116 6.25 11.21 23.86
CA ALA A 116 6.38 10.18 24.88
C ALA A 116 5.06 9.41 25.03
N TYR A 117 3.93 10.12 25.06
CA TYR A 117 2.60 9.49 25.07
C TYR A 117 2.35 8.63 23.83
N PHE A 118 2.69 9.12 22.63
CA PHE A 118 2.50 8.38 21.38
C PHE A 118 3.28 7.05 21.36
N ILE A 119 4.56 7.11 21.74
CA ILE A 119 5.43 5.92 21.83
C ILE A 119 4.91 4.94 22.89
N VAL A 120 4.45 5.44 24.06
CA VAL A 120 3.89 4.60 25.13
C VAL A 120 2.57 3.95 24.70
N THR A 121 1.68 4.65 24.01
CA THR A 121 0.44 4.06 23.47
C THR A 121 0.73 2.99 22.40
N LEU A 122 1.72 3.20 21.54
CA LEU A 122 2.14 2.18 20.57
C LEU A 122 2.75 0.96 21.25
N ALA A 123 3.61 1.18 22.26
CA ALA A 123 4.21 0.11 23.04
C ALA A 123 3.15 -0.69 23.80
N MET A 124 2.19 -0.01 24.44
CA MET A 124 1.05 -0.66 25.08
C MET A 124 0.18 -1.44 24.09
N GLY A 125 -0.09 -0.89 22.90
CA GLY A 125 -0.83 -1.58 21.85
C GLY A 125 -0.15 -2.88 21.42
N LYS A 126 1.18 -2.87 21.21
CA LYS A 126 1.96 -4.08 20.93
C LYS A 126 1.97 -5.06 22.10
N LEU A 127 2.11 -4.58 23.33
CA LEU A 127 2.11 -5.39 24.54
C LEU A 127 0.76 -6.10 24.71
N ILE A 128 -0.35 -5.38 24.57
CA ILE A 128 -1.70 -5.93 24.64
C ILE A 128 -1.92 -6.93 23.49
N GLY A 129 -1.53 -6.59 22.26
CA GLY A 129 -1.63 -7.50 21.12
C GLY A 129 -0.86 -8.81 21.33
N SER A 130 0.36 -8.73 21.89
CA SER A 130 1.16 -9.89 22.23
C SER A 130 0.55 -10.71 23.38
N LEU A 131 -0.02 -10.06 24.41
CA LEU A 131 -0.68 -10.76 25.51
C LEU A 131 -1.95 -11.47 25.04
N LEU A 132 -2.77 -10.82 24.21
CA LEU A 132 -3.97 -11.42 23.62
C LEU A 132 -3.60 -12.63 22.76
N TYR A 133 -2.52 -12.53 21.98
CA TYR A 133 -2.00 -13.62 21.17
C TYR A 133 -1.67 -14.87 22.00
N PHE A 134 -1.06 -14.72 23.18
CA PHE A 134 -0.69 -15.86 24.04
C PHE A 134 -1.78 -16.31 25.01
N ILE A 135 -2.64 -15.42 25.50
CA ILE A 135 -3.63 -15.72 26.55
C ILE A 135 -4.93 -16.29 25.97
N ILE A 136 -5.30 -15.93 24.73
CA ILE A 136 -6.56 -16.35 24.14
C ILE A 136 -6.34 -17.61 23.27
N PRO A 137 -6.70 -18.81 23.75
CA PRO A 137 -6.67 -20.02 22.93
C PRO A 137 -7.72 -19.93 21.81
N GLY A 138 -7.26 -19.58 20.60
CA GLY A 138 -8.13 -19.40 19.43
C GLY A 138 -7.55 -18.48 18.35
N PHE A 139 -6.61 -17.60 18.71
CA PHE A 139 -5.95 -16.68 17.75
C PHE A 139 -5.02 -17.39 16.75
N TYR A 140 -4.64 -18.64 17.03
CA TYR A 140 -3.74 -19.45 16.20
C TYR A 140 -4.44 -20.36 15.19
N LYS A 141 -5.77 -20.29 15.04
CA LYS A 141 -6.44 -21.03 13.96
C LYS A 141 -6.26 -20.28 12.64
N LEU A 142 -5.07 -20.42 12.06
CA LEU A 142 -4.91 -20.43 10.62
C LEU A 142 -5.84 -21.52 10.09
N LYS A 143 -6.93 -21.07 9.46
CA LYS A 143 -7.78 -21.91 8.62
C LYS A 143 -7.24 -21.86 7.21
#